data_AF-A0A1G8JB33-F1
#
_entry.id   AF-A0A1G8JB33-F1
#
_cell.length_a   1.000
_cell.length_b   1.000
_cell.length_c   1.000
_cell.angle_alpha   90.00
_cell.angle_beta   90.00
_cell.angle_gamma   90.00
#
_symmetry.space_group_name_H-M   'P 1'
#
loop_
_entity.id
_entity.type
_entity.pdbx_description
1 polymer ?
#
loop_
_entity_poly.entity_id
_entity_poly.type
_entity_poly.pdbx_seq_one_letter_code
_entity_poly.pdbx_strand_id
1 'polypeptide(L)'
;MAGRGGRPCTAQGPRYIIAPLSNGNIVLMLNMAKRSRIPWDAILGAEVVQAYKPAPEAYLRTADVLSMKPDEICLVAAHNGDLAAARACGLRTAFVPRPTEHGVAQTTDLHPDQAWDLVASDFIDLAERLQL
;
A
#
# COMPACT_ATOMS: atom_id res chain seq x y z
N MET A 1 34.44 -17.06 26.90
CA MET A 1 33.98 -17.42 25.54
C MET A 1 33.04 -18.62 25.65
N ALA A 2 31.76 -18.45 25.36
CA ALA A 2 30.81 -19.54 25.16
C ALA A 2 29.79 -19.06 24.11
N GLY A 3 29.83 -19.67 22.93
CA GLY A 3 29.00 -19.31 21.79
C GLY A 3 27.54 -19.64 22.06
N ARG A 4 26.67 -18.64 21.91
CA ARG A 4 25.23 -18.87 21.81
C ARG A 4 24.95 -19.34 20.39
N GLY A 5 24.79 -20.65 20.22
CA GLY A 5 24.12 -21.22 19.06
C GLY A 5 22.67 -20.76 19.06
N GLY A 6 22.38 -19.70 18.32
CA GLY A 6 21.02 -19.33 17.96
C GLY A 6 20.48 -20.37 17.00
N ARG A 7 19.37 -21.02 17.38
CA ARG A 7 18.62 -21.88 16.46
C ARG A 7 18.15 -21.02 15.26
N PRO A 8 18.19 -21.52 14.02
CA PRO A 8 17.60 -20.80 12.91
C PRO A 8 16.09 -20.66 13.16
N CYS A 9 15.60 -19.43 13.19
CA CYS A 9 14.19 -19.15 13.32
C CYS A 9 13.52 -19.46 11.98
N THR A 10 12.98 -20.67 11.81
CA THR A 10 12.29 -21.10 10.57
C THR A 10 10.81 -20.73 10.56
N ALA A 11 10.43 -19.59 11.16
CA ALA A 11 9.07 -19.08 11.08
C ALA A 11 8.99 -18.05 9.94
N GLN A 12 8.48 -18.49 8.79
CA GLN A 12 8.14 -17.61 7.67
C GLN A 12 6.88 -16.82 8.04
N GLY A 13 7.05 -15.75 8.82
CA GLY A 13 6.01 -14.77 9.07
C GLY A 13 5.65 -14.00 7.80
N PRO A 14 4.51 -13.27 7.79
CA PRO A 14 4.14 -12.42 6.67
C PRO A 14 5.27 -11.42 6.36
N ARG A 15 5.63 -11.30 5.08
CA ARG A 15 6.83 -10.58 4.63
C ARG A 15 6.67 -9.06 4.57
N TYR A 16 5.43 -8.56 4.55
CA TYR A 16 5.12 -7.14 4.38
C TYR A 16 4.20 -6.65 5.47
N ILE A 17 4.39 -5.38 5.85
CA ILE A 17 3.41 -4.61 6.61
C ILE A 17 2.32 -4.15 5.63
N ILE A 18 1.05 -4.41 5.96
CA ILE A 18 -0.10 -3.92 5.19
C ILE A 18 -0.87 -2.87 5.98
N ALA A 19 -0.92 -1.65 5.44
CA ALA A 19 -1.64 -0.54 6.03
C ALA A 19 -2.33 0.29 4.94
N PRO A 20 -3.51 0.88 5.21
CA PRO A 20 -4.09 1.85 4.30
C PRO A 20 -3.26 3.13 4.30
N LEU A 21 -3.05 3.71 3.10
CA LEU A 21 -2.60 5.08 2.91
C LEU A 21 -3.76 5.85 2.26
N SER A 22 -4.75 6.17 3.09
CA SER A 22 -6.07 6.64 2.67
C SER A 22 -6.34 8.08 3.13
N ASN A 23 -7.20 8.80 2.38
CA ASN A 23 -7.78 10.06 2.82
C ASN A 23 -8.89 9.85 3.88
N GLY A 24 -9.27 8.61 4.17
CA GLY A 24 -10.20 8.29 5.26
C GLY A 24 -9.60 8.56 6.65
N ASN A 25 -10.45 8.99 7.58
CA ASN A 25 -10.07 9.15 8.99
C ASN A 25 -9.94 7.78 9.69
N ILE A 26 -9.37 7.77 10.90
CA ILE A 26 -9.03 6.52 11.60
C ILE A 26 -10.27 5.67 11.88
N VAL A 27 -11.35 6.27 12.39
CA VAL A 27 -12.58 5.54 12.74
C VAL A 27 -13.26 4.95 11.50
N LEU A 28 -13.24 5.66 10.37
CA LEU A 28 -13.75 5.16 9.10
C LEU A 28 -12.98 3.91 8.65
N MET A 29 -11.65 3.98 8.64
CA MET A 29 -10.79 2.86 8.23
C MET A 29 -10.93 1.67 9.19
N LEU A 30 -11.04 1.92 10.50
CA LEU A 30 -11.25 0.89 11.50
C LEU A 30 -12.59 0.16 11.31
N ASN A 31 -13.67 0.91 11.10
CA ASN A 31 -14.99 0.34 10.86
C ASN A 31 -15.03 -0.47 9.56
N MET A 32 -14.39 0.03 8.50
CA MET A 32 -14.25 -0.70 7.23
C MET A 32 -13.49 -2.01 7.41
N ALA A 33 -12.35 -1.98 8.12
CA ALA A 33 -11.53 -3.15 8.39
C ALA A 33 -12.30 -4.20 9.18
N LYS A 34 -12.99 -3.81 10.26
CA LYS A 34 -13.81 -4.72 11.08
C LYS A 34 -14.94 -5.35 10.28
N ARG A 35 -15.67 -4.55 9.50
CA ARG A 35 -16.82 -5.03 8.70
C ARG A 35 -16.38 -5.98 7.59
N SER A 36 -15.25 -5.68 6.94
CA SER A 36 -14.78 -6.40 5.76
C SER A 36 -13.75 -7.49 6.09
N ARG A 37 -13.34 -7.59 7.36
CA ARG A 37 -12.29 -8.50 7.86
C ARG A 37 -10.96 -8.32 7.13
N ILE A 38 -10.59 -7.07 6.85
CA ILE A 38 -9.32 -6.76 6.22
C ILE A 38 -8.23 -6.72 7.32
N PRO A 39 -7.18 -7.54 7.22
CA PRO A 39 -6.21 -7.73 8.30
C PRO A 39 -5.09 -6.68 8.27
N TRP A 40 -5.41 -5.39 8.37
CA TRP A 40 -4.36 -4.35 8.43
C TRP A 40 -3.47 -4.51 9.68
N ASP A 41 -2.16 -4.39 9.50
CA ASP A 41 -1.18 -4.38 10.59
C ASP A 41 -1.17 -3.03 11.34
N ALA A 42 -1.49 -1.95 10.62
CA ALA A 42 -1.62 -0.60 11.13
C ALA A 42 -2.70 0.17 10.37
N ILE A 43 -3.28 1.21 10.98
CA ILE A 43 -4.14 2.18 10.30
C ILE A 43 -3.34 3.47 10.14
N LEU A 44 -2.86 3.70 8.92
CA LEU A 44 -2.17 4.92 8.52
C LEU A 44 -3.08 5.72 7.56
N GLY A 45 -2.66 6.93 7.19
CA GLY A 45 -3.42 7.80 6.31
C GLY A 45 -3.54 9.22 6.84
N ALA A 46 -4.45 9.98 6.23
CA ALA A 46 -4.46 11.44 6.28
C ALA A 46 -4.50 12.04 7.69
N GLU A 47 -5.18 11.40 8.63
CA GLU A 47 -5.26 11.90 10.01
C GLU A 47 -3.94 11.69 10.79
N VAL A 48 -3.24 10.59 10.57
CA VAL A 48 -1.94 10.32 11.21
C VAL A 48 -0.88 11.28 10.68
N VAL A 49 -0.87 11.53 9.37
CA VAL A 49 0.14 12.37 8.70
C VAL A 49 -0.26 13.84 8.55
N GLN A 50 -1.50 14.19 8.90
CA GLN A 50 -2.07 15.54 8.76
C GLN A 50 -1.92 16.11 7.34
N ALA A 51 -2.20 15.29 6.33
CA ALA A 51 -2.15 15.66 4.92
C ALA A 51 -3.06 14.75 4.08
N TYR A 52 -3.71 15.31 3.05
CA TYR A 52 -4.49 14.55 2.09
C TYR A 52 -3.69 14.30 0.81
N LYS A 53 -3.85 13.11 0.22
CA LYS A 53 -3.39 12.85 -1.14
C LYS A 53 -4.05 13.82 -2.12
N PRO A 54 -3.34 14.29 -3.18
CA PRO A 54 -2.01 13.84 -3.60
C PRO A 54 -0.85 14.68 -3.03
N ALA A 55 -1.03 15.38 -1.91
CA ALA A 55 0.06 16.16 -1.31
C ALA A 55 1.25 15.24 -0.95
N PRO A 56 2.50 15.60 -1.28
CA PRO A 56 3.69 14.79 -0.99
C PRO A 56 3.80 14.33 0.46
N GLU A 57 3.35 15.17 1.40
CA GLU A 57 3.36 14.91 2.83
C GLU A 57 2.55 13.66 3.21
N ALA A 58 1.51 13.33 2.45
CA ALA A 58 0.71 12.12 2.69
C ALA A 58 1.55 10.84 2.50
N TYR A 59 2.54 10.86 1.61
CA TYR A 59 3.41 9.72 1.32
C TYR A 59 4.68 9.75 2.18
N LEU A 60 5.37 10.89 2.20
CA LEU A 60 6.66 11.05 2.88
C LEU A 60 6.52 10.87 4.40
N ARG A 61 5.50 11.47 5.02
CA ARG A 61 5.30 11.33 6.47
C ARG A 61 4.81 9.93 6.85
N THR A 62 4.13 9.21 5.94
CA THR A 62 3.83 7.79 6.18
C THR A 62 5.12 6.97 6.24
N ALA A 63 6.08 7.25 5.35
CA ALA A 63 7.41 6.64 5.43
C ALA A 63 8.13 6.98 6.75
N ASP A 64 8.08 8.24 7.18
CA ASP A 64 8.65 8.69 8.45
C ASP A 64 8.03 7.97 9.67
N VAL A 65 6.70 7.86 9.72
CA VAL A 65 5.97 7.16 10.80
C VAL A 65 6.36 5.68 10.88
N LEU A 66 6.58 5.05 9.73
CA LEU A 66 7.06 3.66 9.65
C LEU A 66 8.56 3.52 9.91
N SER A 67 9.31 4.63 9.97
CA SER A 67 10.78 4.63 10.02
C SER A 67 11.42 3.85 8.86
N MET A 68 10.80 3.94 7.68
CA MET A 68 11.25 3.30 6.45
C MET A 68 11.62 4.34 5.41
N LYS A 69 12.48 3.97 4.47
CA LYS A 69 12.73 4.81 3.30
C LYS A 69 11.55 4.73 2.33
N PRO A 70 11.28 5.79 1.55
CA PRO A 70 10.26 5.76 0.52
C PRO A 70 10.37 4.56 -0.43
N ASP A 71 11.57 4.18 -0.86
CA ASP A 71 11.81 3.08 -1.80
C ASP A 71 11.62 1.67 -1.21
N GLU A 72 11.42 1.57 0.10
CA GLU A 72 11.04 0.36 0.83
C GLU A 72 9.51 0.21 0.98
N ILE A 73 8.73 1.23 0.59
CA ILE A 73 7.27 1.23 0.67
C ILE A 73 6.68 1.16 -0.74
N CYS A 74 5.69 0.27 -0.92
CA CYS A 74 4.92 0.16 -2.15
C CYS A 74 3.51 0.67 -1.94
N LEU A 75 3.12 1.70 -2.71
CA LEU A 75 1.72 2.07 -2.83
C LEU A 75 1.03 1.15 -3.85
N VAL A 76 0.00 0.45 -3.39
CA VAL A 76 -0.91 -0.32 -4.24
C VAL A 76 -2.18 0.50 -4.46
N ALA A 77 -2.50 0.86 -5.71
CA ALA A 77 -3.67 1.68 -6.02
C ALA A 77 -4.31 1.32 -7.37
N ALA A 78 -5.60 1.65 -7.49
CA ALA A 78 -6.33 1.57 -8.75
C ALA A 78 -6.23 2.86 -9.57
N HIS A 79 -5.72 3.95 -8.99
CA HIS A 79 -5.74 5.28 -9.60
C HIS A 79 -4.33 5.71 -10.02
N ASN A 80 -4.12 5.99 -11.31
CA ASN A 80 -2.81 6.32 -11.86
C ASN A 80 -2.24 7.63 -11.28
N GLY A 81 -3.10 8.61 -11.02
CA GLY A 81 -2.68 9.87 -10.40
C GLY A 81 -2.09 9.69 -9.00
N ASP A 82 -2.61 8.72 -8.24
CA ASP A 82 -2.10 8.41 -6.90
C ASP A 82 -0.72 7.74 -6.97
N LEU A 83 -0.56 6.78 -7.89
CA LEU A 83 0.73 6.12 -8.14
C LEU A 83 1.78 7.11 -8.65
N ALA A 84 1.40 8.05 -9.52
CA ALA A 84 2.30 9.08 -10.02
C ALA A 84 2.83 9.98 -8.88
N ALA A 85 1.96 10.42 -7.98
CA ALA A 85 2.33 11.24 -6.83
C ALA A 85 3.22 10.47 -5.83
N ALA A 86 2.89 9.21 -5.55
CA ALA A 86 3.71 8.35 -4.70
C ALA A 86 5.11 8.10 -5.29
N ARG A 87 5.19 7.80 -6.59
CA ARG A 87 6.46 7.63 -7.32
C ARG A 87 7.31 8.90 -7.28
N ALA A 88 6.71 10.07 -7.45
CA ALA A 88 7.41 11.34 -7.34
C ALA A 88 8.03 11.57 -5.95
N CYS A 89 7.47 10.92 -4.92
CA CYS A 89 8.01 10.90 -3.56
C CYS A 89 9.01 9.74 -3.31
N GLY A 90 9.30 8.91 -4.32
CA GLY A 90 10.24 7.79 -4.23
C GLY A 90 9.63 6.45 -3.80
N LEU A 91 8.31 6.34 -3.67
CA LEU A 91 7.66 5.07 -3.36
C LEU A 91 7.67 4.12 -4.56
N ARG A 92 7.71 2.82 -4.27
CA ARG A 92 7.37 1.77 -5.24
C ARG A 92 5.87 1.81 -5.55
N THR A 93 5.50 1.30 -6.73
CA THR A 93 4.14 1.43 -7.28
C THR A 93 3.60 0.11 -7.79
N ALA A 94 2.39 -0.25 -7.36
CA ALA A 94 1.65 -1.39 -7.89
C ALA A 94 0.24 -0.96 -8.33
N PHE A 95 -0.07 -1.17 -9.61
CA PHE A 95 -1.39 -0.87 -10.16
C PHE A 95 -2.28 -2.09 -10.16
N VAL A 96 -3.50 -1.95 -9.62
CA VAL A 96 -4.54 -2.98 -9.62
C VAL A 96 -5.84 -2.37 -10.16
N PRO A 97 -6.24 -2.66 -11.41
CA PRO A 97 -7.37 -2.00 -12.05
C PRO A 97 -8.69 -2.33 -11.35
N ARG A 98 -9.58 -1.34 -11.30
CA ARG A 98 -10.97 -1.49 -10.84
C ARG A 98 -11.90 -0.99 -11.95
N PRO A 99 -12.14 -1.80 -13.01
CA PRO A 99 -12.80 -1.33 -14.23
C PRO A 99 -14.28 -0.97 -14.04
N THR A 100 -14.85 -1.26 -12.88
CA THR A 100 -16.24 -0.99 -12.54
C THR A 100 -16.38 -0.19 -11.23
N GLU A 101 -15.33 0.48 -10.76
CA GLU A 101 -15.41 1.36 -9.59
C GLU A 101 -16.46 2.46 -9.77
N HIS A 102 -16.51 3.05 -10.96
CA HIS A 102 -17.49 4.06 -11.36
C HIS A 102 -18.61 3.49 -12.25
N GLY A 103 -18.82 2.18 -12.21
CA GLY A 103 -19.81 1.46 -13.03
C GLY A 103 -19.31 1.10 -14.43
N VAL A 104 -20.19 0.49 -15.24
CA VAL A 104 -19.85 -0.10 -16.55
C VAL A 104 -19.39 0.92 -17.60
N ALA A 105 -19.63 2.21 -17.36
CA ALA A 105 -19.26 3.31 -18.25
C ALA A 105 -17.96 4.03 -17.81
N GLN A 106 -17.19 3.45 -16.88
CA GLN A 106 -15.91 3.99 -16.46
C GLN A 106 -14.95 4.11 -17.65
N THR A 107 -14.27 5.25 -17.76
CA THR A 107 -13.33 5.57 -18.85
C THR A 107 -11.93 5.90 -18.35
N THR A 108 -11.76 6.11 -17.05
CA THR A 108 -10.48 6.44 -16.40
C THR A 108 -9.93 5.22 -15.67
N ASP A 109 -8.61 5.19 -15.47
CA ASP A 109 -7.94 4.19 -14.63
C ASP A 109 -8.22 2.73 -15.02
N LEU A 110 -8.48 2.50 -16.32
CA LEU A 110 -8.69 1.16 -16.88
C LEU A 110 -7.36 0.43 -17.15
N HIS A 111 -6.30 1.21 -17.35
CA HIS A 111 -4.97 0.74 -17.75
C HIS A 111 -3.90 1.53 -17.00
N PRO A 112 -2.67 0.99 -16.89
CA PRO A 112 -1.54 1.72 -16.33
C PRO A 112 -1.08 2.82 -17.29
N ASP A 113 -0.99 4.07 -16.80
CA ASP A 113 -0.54 5.23 -17.58
C ASP A 113 0.99 5.36 -17.62
N GLN A 114 1.69 4.69 -16.71
CA GLN A 114 3.16 4.65 -16.65
C GLN A 114 3.66 3.23 -16.42
N ALA A 115 4.96 3.01 -16.57
CA ALA A 115 5.62 1.76 -16.21
C ALA A 115 5.71 1.61 -14.68
N TRP A 116 4.58 1.34 -14.02
CA TRP A 116 4.52 1.00 -12.59
C TRP A 116 5.42 -0.21 -12.28
N ASP A 117 5.98 -0.29 -11.07
CA ASP A 117 6.90 -1.39 -10.71
C ASP A 117 6.19 -2.75 -10.82
N LEU A 118 4.90 -2.79 -10.47
CA LEU A 118 4.03 -3.95 -10.66
C LEU A 118 2.68 -3.53 -11.27
N VAL A 119 2.13 -4.41 -12.10
CA VAL A 119 0.76 -4.35 -12.59
C VAL A 119 0.16 -5.73 -12.38
N ALA A 120 -0.96 -5.80 -11.67
CA ALA A 120 -1.65 -7.04 -11.35
C ALA A 120 -3.15 -6.91 -11.65
N SER A 121 -3.82 -7.99 -12.02
CA SER A 121 -5.27 -7.96 -12.33
C SER A 121 -6.15 -7.81 -11.09
N ASP A 122 -5.69 -8.33 -9.95
CA ASP A 122 -6.34 -8.28 -8.65
C ASP A 122 -5.31 -8.48 -7.52
N PHE A 123 -5.79 -8.59 -6.27
CA PHE A 123 -4.90 -8.79 -5.12
C PHE A 123 -4.32 -10.21 -4.99
N ILE A 124 -4.92 -11.22 -5.63
CA ILE A 124 -4.37 -12.58 -5.67
C ILE A 124 -3.18 -12.61 -6.63
N ASP A 125 -3.34 -12.09 -7.86
CA ASP A 125 -2.23 -11.93 -8.82
C ASP A 125 -1.11 -11.06 -8.23
N LEU A 126 -1.45 -9.99 -7.50
CA LEU A 126 -0.44 -9.18 -6.81
C LEU A 126 0.34 -9.98 -5.77
N ALA A 127 -0.34 -10.79 -4.96
CA ALA A 127 0.29 -11.63 -3.95
C ALA A 127 1.23 -12.67 -4.59
N GLU A 128 0.80 -13.33 -5.68
CA GLU A 128 1.63 -14.28 -6.43
C GLU A 128 2.91 -13.62 -6.98
N ARG A 129 2.80 -12.41 -7.55
CA ARG A 129 3.95 -11.63 -8.03
C ARG A 129 4.91 -11.22 -6.92
N LEU A 130 4.37 -10.97 -5.72
CA LEU A 130 5.15 -10.66 -4.52
C LEU A 130 5.68 -11.92 -3.81
N GLN A 131 5.35 -13.12 -4.30
CA GLN A 131 5.74 -14.42 -3.75
C GLN A 131 5.24 -14.62 -2.31
N LEU A 132 3.97 -14.30 -2.08
CA LEU A 132 3.24 -14.49 -0.83
C LEU A 132 2.39 -15.77 -0.82
#